data_AF-A0A3N7HI79-F1
#
_entry.id   AF-A0A3N7HI79-F1
#
_cell.length_a   1.000
_cell.length_b   1.000
_cell.length_c   1.000
_cell.angle_alpha   90.00
_cell.angle_beta   90.00
_cell.angle_gamma   90.00
#
_symmetry.space_group_name_H-M   'P 1'
#
loop_
_entity.id
_entity.type
_entity.pdbx_description
1 polymer ?
#
loop_
_entity_poly.entity_id
_entity_poly.type
_entity_poly.pdbx_seq_one_letter_code
_entity_poly.pdbx_strand_id
1 'polypeptide(L)'
;MTRVHLCLNVPGSAFPGESPGVVAALECSAGELRIGANGLYLRQGDLLPVALWIDDQRLMLDGAPPFEFRSFSGAQRQQSRTFFDWLCGRFDGLARLKPTGARWMPSIAAVERDDGRMSFFHLVQQGEPGAMFVLYRDEALATGDGLAKQLWCQTPGHAERLDTLRPALGDECWYTKWRPEIEMERKFTFAGIPDTWALLHALHAGIAGSGESGFVPELDREIQVWDYEQHIFEVLGGNAESGYIAYIPQADGLMTVKRKWFVENCEIRRESLWVEKTLRLQEIDSHVATLTAERTRRLPSYRRKRFDAQFESLQTGNIFGIYMDVCRTLDSRAAFSQCEIEYCRTRTFAEIRGVEADFESFCGHVGAQLRSLGVPFQQDLYSKLDFVRSVADEALDQPYARELRAEPA
;
A
#
# COMPACT_ATOMS: atom_id res chain seq x y z
N MET A 1 24.83 -15.60 0.85
CA MET A 1 24.13 -15.09 2.05
C MET A 1 24.52 -13.65 2.23
N THR A 2 23.54 -12.76 2.24
CA THR A 2 23.75 -11.32 2.38
C THR A 2 23.90 -10.97 3.86
N ARG A 3 24.82 -10.05 4.18
CA ARG A 3 24.96 -9.52 5.54
C ARG A 3 24.03 -8.33 5.74
N VAL A 4 23.31 -8.36 6.85
CA VAL A 4 22.45 -7.26 7.30
C VAL A 4 22.90 -6.83 8.69
N HIS A 5 23.12 -5.55 8.87
CA HIS A 5 23.44 -4.97 10.18
C HIS A 5 22.25 -4.15 10.66
N LEU A 6 21.74 -4.44 11.85
CA LEU A 6 20.60 -3.73 12.44
C LEU A 6 21.08 -2.88 13.62
N CYS A 7 20.86 -1.56 13.55
CA CYS A 7 21.02 -0.67 14.69
C CYS A 7 19.79 -0.81 15.58
N LEU A 8 19.99 -1.34 16.78
CA LEU A 8 18.95 -1.63 17.75
C LEU A 8 18.85 -0.52 18.79
N ASN A 9 17.63 -0.08 19.08
CA ASN A 9 17.33 0.99 20.03
C ASN A 9 16.31 0.51 21.08
N VAL A 10 16.19 1.25 22.18
CA VAL A 10 15.12 1.05 23.18
C VAL A 10 13.93 1.96 22.86
N PRO A 11 12.72 1.41 22.60
CA PRO A 11 11.49 2.19 22.44
C PRO A 11 11.23 3.05 23.68
N GLY A 12 10.92 4.33 23.46
CA GLY A 12 10.66 5.29 24.55
C GLY A 12 11.84 6.20 24.91
N SER A 13 13.05 5.99 24.35
CA SER A 13 14.16 6.94 24.43
C SER A 13 14.16 7.98 23.28
N ALA A 14 13.05 8.11 22.57
CA ALA A 14 12.85 9.08 21.51
C ALA A 14 11.45 9.68 21.63
N PHE A 15 11.32 10.67 22.51
CA PHE A 15 10.38 11.77 22.30
C PHE A 15 10.97 12.70 21.21
N PRO A 16 10.16 13.56 20.56
CA PRO A 16 10.66 14.41 19.49
C PRO A 16 11.73 15.36 20.05
N GLY A 17 12.99 15.15 19.64
CA GLY A 17 14.14 15.96 20.06
C GLY A 17 15.34 15.18 20.59
N GLU A 18 15.19 13.90 20.94
CA GLU A 18 16.33 13.04 21.32
C GLU A 18 16.56 11.97 20.27
N SER A 19 17.78 11.91 19.72
CA SER A 19 18.19 10.80 18.86
C SER A 19 18.04 9.51 19.66
N PRO A 20 17.30 8.50 19.16
CA PRO A 20 17.23 7.23 19.85
C PRO A 20 18.66 6.70 19.94
N GLY A 21 19.18 6.64 21.18
CA GLY A 21 20.49 6.07 21.42
C GLY A 21 20.46 4.65 20.92
N VAL A 22 21.21 4.36 19.86
CA VAL A 22 21.48 2.99 19.47
C VAL A 22 22.13 2.34 20.70
N VAL A 23 21.64 1.17 21.09
CA VAL A 23 22.10 0.41 22.27
C VAL A 23 22.91 -0.82 21.88
N ALA A 24 22.67 -1.36 20.68
CA ALA A 24 23.52 -2.39 20.08
C ALA A 24 23.48 -2.35 18.55
N ALA A 25 24.45 -2.99 17.89
CA ALA A 25 24.35 -3.36 16.48
C ALA A 25 24.33 -4.89 16.32
N LEU A 26 23.30 -5.41 15.66
CA LEU A 26 23.14 -6.84 15.41
C LEU A 26 23.55 -7.18 13.98
N GLU A 27 24.54 -8.04 13.83
CA GLU A 27 24.97 -8.62 12.55
C GLU A 27 24.16 -9.89 12.30
N CYS A 28 23.45 -9.92 11.17
CA CYS A 28 22.63 -11.04 10.72
C CYS A 28 23.11 -11.54 9.37
N SER A 29 23.01 -12.85 9.19
CA SER A 29 23.02 -13.50 7.88
C SER A 29 21.59 -13.64 7.38
N ALA A 30 21.38 -13.34 6.10
CA ALA A 30 20.11 -13.56 5.42
C ALA A 30 20.32 -14.41 4.16
N GLY A 31 19.37 -15.32 3.90
CA GLY A 31 19.37 -16.18 2.72
C GLY A 31 19.05 -15.37 1.46
N GLU A 32 17.76 -15.14 1.23
CA GLU A 32 17.24 -14.31 0.14
C GLU A 32 16.55 -13.07 0.73
N LEU A 33 17.20 -11.92 0.63
CA LEU A 33 16.60 -10.65 1.04
C LEU A 33 15.70 -10.10 -0.05
N ARG A 34 14.53 -9.63 0.36
CA ARG A 34 13.65 -8.85 -0.50
C ARG A 34 14.09 -7.39 -0.42
N ILE A 35 14.97 -7.01 -1.33
CA ILE A 35 15.60 -5.70 -1.35
C ILE A 35 15.56 -5.13 -2.77
N GLY A 36 15.17 -3.87 -2.90
CA GLY A 36 15.25 -3.12 -4.14
C GLY A 36 16.05 -1.83 -3.98
N ALA A 37 15.94 -0.94 -4.97
CA ALA A 37 16.57 0.37 -4.91
C ALA A 37 15.85 1.39 -4.00
N ASN A 38 14.64 1.10 -3.53
CA ASN A 38 13.91 1.96 -2.60
C ASN A 38 13.70 1.31 -1.22
N GLY A 39 13.38 0.03 -1.18
CA GLY A 39 12.93 -0.65 0.03
C GLY A 39 13.69 -1.92 0.37
N LEU A 40 13.69 -2.24 1.66
CA LEU A 40 14.07 -3.53 2.21
C LEU A 40 12.87 -4.08 3.00
N TYR A 41 12.45 -5.29 2.67
CA TYR A 41 11.35 -5.98 3.34
C TYR A 41 11.84 -7.24 4.03
N LEU A 42 11.54 -7.34 5.33
CA LEU A 42 11.97 -8.46 6.17
C LEU A 42 10.76 -9.25 6.69
N ARG A 43 10.77 -10.56 6.51
CA ARG A 43 9.80 -11.53 7.02
C ARG A 43 10.33 -12.28 8.24
N GLN A 44 9.46 -13.14 8.77
CA GLN A 44 9.83 -14.05 9.85
C GLN A 44 10.92 -14.99 9.39
N GLY A 45 12.00 -15.08 10.17
CA GLY A 45 13.10 -15.99 9.90
C GLY A 45 14.11 -15.52 8.86
N ASP A 46 13.93 -14.34 8.25
CA ASP A 46 14.90 -13.79 7.28
C ASP A 46 16.25 -13.44 7.94
N LEU A 47 16.25 -13.20 9.25
CA LEU A 47 17.41 -12.73 10.00
C LEU A 47 17.95 -13.82 10.92
N LEU A 48 19.11 -14.36 10.56
CA LEU A 48 19.86 -15.31 11.38
C LEU A 48 21.02 -14.59 12.09
N PRO A 49 20.95 -14.38 13.41
CA PRO A 49 21.96 -13.62 14.13
C PRO A 49 23.33 -14.30 14.10
N VAL A 50 24.38 -13.51 13.85
CA VAL A 50 25.78 -13.95 13.77
C VAL A 50 26.61 -13.34 14.89
N ALA A 51 26.50 -12.03 15.09
CA ALA A 51 27.23 -11.32 16.11
C ALA A 51 26.43 -10.14 16.66
N LEU A 52 26.71 -9.75 17.90
CA LEU A 52 26.15 -8.57 18.56
C LEU A 52 27.29 -7.65 18.98
N TRP A 53 27.16 -6.37 18.70
CA TRP A 53 28.11 -5.33 19.06
C TRP A 53 27.53 -4.43 20.14
N ILE A 54 28.17 -4.37 21.31
CA ILE A 54 27.78 -3.56 22.48
C ILE A 54 29.04 -3.02 23.13
N ASP A 55 29.09 -1.71 23.44
CA ASP A 55 30.22 -1.07 24.13
C ASP A 55 31.60 -1.49 23.58
N ASP A 56 31.75 -1.44 22.26
CA ASP A 56 32.94 -1.86 21.49
C ASP A 56 33.30 -3.35 21.52
N GLN A 57 32.52 -4.19 22.20
CA GLN A 57 32.70 -5.64 22.23
C GLN A 57 31.88 -6.33 21.15
N ARG A 58 32.50 -7.30 20.46
CA ARG A 58 31.83 -8.22 19.54
C ARG A 58 31.54 -9.54 20.26
N LEU A 59 30.27 -9.89 20.38
CA LEU A 59 29.79 -11.13 20.96
C LEU A 59 29.30 -12.07 19.85
N MET A 60 29.87 -13.27 19.76
CA MET A 60 29.45 -14.28 18.78
C MET A 60 28.15 -14.96 19.20
N LEU A 61 27.19 -15.08 18.28
CA LEU A 61 25.83 -15.56 18.55
C LEU A 61 25.61 -16.99 18.03
N ASP A 62 26.56 -17.89 18.27
CA ASP A 62 26.49 -19.28 17.80
C ASP A 62 25.25 -19.99 18.36
N GLY A 63 24.42 -20.53 17.47
CA GLY A 63 23.18 -21.21 17.83
C GLY A 63 22.05 -20.29 18.29
N ALA A 64 22.12 -18.99 17.98
CA ALA A 64 21.03 -18.07 18.26
C ALA A 64 19.75 -18.45 17.50
N PRO A 65 18.57 -18.34 18.13
CA PRO A 65 17.32 -18.40 17.39
C PRO A 65 17.23 -17.20 16.41
N PRO A 66 16.39 -17.29 15.36
CA PRO A 66 16.16 -16.17 14.45
C PRO A 66 15.75 -14.91 15.21
N PHE A 67 16.23 -13.75 14.74
CA PHE A 67 15.86 -12.48 15.36
C PHE A 67 14.45 -12.09 14.93
N GLU A 68 13.57 -11.90 15.93
CA GLU A 68 12.22 -11.42 15.75
C GLU A 68 11.99 -10.18 16.62
N PHE A 69 11.55 -9.10 16.00
CA PHE A 69 11.27 -7.82 16.67
C PHE A 69 9.79 -7.41 16.56
N ARG A 70 9.01 -8.06 15.68
CA ARG A 70 7.60 -7.75 15.48
C ARG A 70 6.74 -8.30 16.61
N SER A 71 5.56 -7.74 16.77
CA SER A 71 4.70 -8.03 17.93
C SER A 71 3.19 -8.12 17.62
N PHE A 72 2.80 -8.29 16.36
CA PHE A 72 1.38 -8.30 15.95
C PHE A 72 0.67 -9.57 16.40
N SER A 73 1.31 -10.74 16.26
CA SER A 73 0.74 -12.02 16.71
C SER A 73 1.31 -12.51 18.05
N GLY A 74 0.59 -13.43 18.70
CA GLY A 74 1.08 -14.10 19.91
C GLY A 74 2.39 -14.86 19.67
N ALA A 75 2.50 -15.50 18.49
CA ALA A 75 3.69 -16.22 18.06
C ALA A 75 4.90 -15.27 17.88
N GLN A 76 4.72 -14.13 17.19
CA GLN A 76 5.77 -13.12 17.04
C GLN A 76 6.23 -12.57 18.40
N ARG A 77 5.26 -12.25 19.28
CA ARG A 77 5.58 -11.78 20.64
C ARG A 77 6.37 -12.81 21.43
N GLN A 78 6.07 -14.09 21.28
CA GLN A 78 6.77 -15.19 21.94
C GLN A 78 8.18 -15.36 21.38
N GLN A 79 8.36 -15.43 20.05
CA GLN A 79 9.67 -15.58 19.41
C GLN A 79 10.61 -14.44 19.77
N SER A 80 10.11 -13.20 19.72
CA SER A 80 10.87 -12.03 20.15
C SER A 80 11.31 -12.15 21.61
N ARG A 81 10.44 -12.59 22.53
CA ARG A 81 10.83 -12.85 23.94
C ARG A 81 11.87 -13.96 24.05
N THR A 82 11.69 -15.06 23.32
CA THR A 82 12.62 -16.19 23.31
C THR A 82 14.03 -15.76 22.89
N PHE A 83 14.16 -14.92 21.86
CA PHE A 83 15.46 -14.38 21.46
C PHE A 83 16.10 -13.55 22.58
N PHE A 84 15.35 -12.64 23.20
CA PHE A 84 15.89 -11.79 24.27
C PHE A 84 16.23 -12.58 25.54
N ASP A 85 15.42 -13.56 25.91
CA ASP A 85 15.68 -14.41 27.08
C ASP A 85 16.89 -15.31 26.82
N TRP A 86 17.05 -15.84 25.60
CA TRP A 86 18.27 -16.55 25.18
C TRP A 86 19.50 -15.65 25.28
N LEU A 87 19.41 -14.42 24.77
CA LEU A 87 20.51 -13.47 24.77
C LEU A 87 20.94 -13.09 26.20
N CYS A 88 19.97 -12.76 27.06
CA CYS A 88 20.23 -12.39 28.47
C CYS A 88 20.76 -13.57 29.29
N GLY A 89 20.36 -14.81 28.97
CA GLY A 89 20.86 -16.01 29.65
C GLY A 89 22.30 -16.38 29.26
N ARG A 90 22.80 -15.88 28.12
CA ARG A 90 24.13 -16.21 27.61
C ARG A 90 25.21 -15.18 27.93
N PHE A 91 24.83 -13.90 28.07
CA PHE A 91 25.77 -12.81 28.29
C PHE A 91 25.41 -11.98 29.52
N ASP A 92 26.23 -12.15 30.57
CA ASP A 92 26.12 -11.38 31.80
C ASP A 92 26.27 -9.88 31.53
N GLY A 93 25.36 -9.07 32.08
CA GLY A 93 25.35 -7.62 31.91
C GLY A 93 24.32 -7.10 30.90
N LEU A 94 23.89 -7.90 29.93
CA LEU A 94 22.83 -7.50 28.97
C LEU A 94 21.46 -7.39 29.62
N ALA A 95 21.24 -8.08 30.74
CA ALA A 95 20.02 -7.93 31.54
C ALA A 95 19.78 -6.48 32.02
N ARG A 96 20.85 -5.66 32.15
CA ARG A 96 20.74 -4.24 32.51
C ARG A 96 20.25 -3.37 31.34
N LEU A 97 20.45 -3.84 30.11
CA LEU A 97 19.99 -3.20 28.88
C LEU A 97 18.58 -3.67 28.47
N LYS A 98 17.93 -4.51 29.28
CA LYS A 98 16.51 -4.85 29.16
C LYS A 98 15.70 -3.73 29.83
N PRO A 99 15.22 -2.72 29.11
CA PRO A 99 14.28 -1.78 29.71
C PRO A 99 13.07 -2.56 30.21
N THR A 100 12.59 -2.23 31.41
CA THR A 100 11.42 -2.89 32.00
C THR A 100 10.22 -2.79 31.05
N GLY A 101 9.94 -3.88 30.34
CA GLY A 101 8.83 -3.99 29.40
C GLY A 101 9.11 -3.54 27.96
N ALA A 102 10.19 -2.80 27.66
CA ALA A 102 10.52 -2.42 26.28
C ALA A 102 11.46 -3.45 25.61
N ARG A 103 11.33 -3.62 24.30
CA ARG A 103 12.10 -4.59 23.50
C ARG A 103 13.03 -3.83 22.59
N TRP A 104 14.22 -4.36 22.31
CA TRP A 104 15.07 -3.71 21.30
C TRP A 104 14.37 -3.73 19.95
N MET A 105 14.32 -2.56 19.30
CA MET A 105 13.71 -2.38 17.99
C MET A 105 14.77 -1.91 17.01
N PRO A 106 14.86 -2.51 15.81
CA PRO A 106 15.72 -1.98 14.77
C PRO A 106 15.17 -0.64 14.30
N SER A 107 16.01 0.39 14.21
CA SER A 107 15.64 1.65 13.56
C SER A 107 16.30 1.82 12.20
N ILE A 108 17.49 1.26 12.02
CA ILE A 108 18.28 1.34 10.81
C ILE A 108 18.73 -0.07 10.45
N ALA A 109 18.61 -0.41 9.17
CA ALA A 109 19.25 -1.58 8.58
C ALA A 109 20.32 -1.11 7.59
N ALA A 110 21.52 -1.67 7.67
CA ALA A 110 22.57 -1.49 6.69
C ALA A 110 22.79 -2.81 5.95
N VAL A 111 22.78 -2.76 4.63
CA VAL A 111 22.92 -3.93 3.76
C VAL A 111 24.08 -3.72 2.79
N GLU A 112 25.00 -4.68 2.79
CA GLU A 112 26.13 -4.71 1.86
C GLU A 112 25.64 -5.04 0.44
N ARG A 113 26.08 -4.25 -0.54
CA ARG A 113 25.78 -4.43 -1.96
C ARG A 113 26.96 -5.07 -2.68
N ASP A 114 26.68 -5.75 -3.79
CA ASP A 114 27.68 -6.47 -4.58
C ASP A 114 28.76 -5.55 -5.19
N ASP A 115 28.47 -4.26 -5.34
CA ASP A 115 29.41 -3.24 -5.83
C ASP A 115 30.30 -2.64 -4.72
N GLY A 116 30.23 -3.20 -3.50
CA GLY A 116 30.99 -2.73 -2.33
C GLY A 116 30.38 -1.51 -1.65
N ARG A 117 29.21 -1.03 -2.07
CA ARG A 117 28.47 0.02 -1.37
C ARG A 117 27.67 -0.55 -0.21
N MET A 118 27.32 0.34 0.72
CA MET A 118 26.40 0.08 1.81
C MET A 118 25.12 0.87 1.59
N SER A 119 23.98 0.19 1.62
CA SER A 119 22.67 0.81 1.60
C SER A 119 22.09 0.88 3.00
N PHE A 120 21.64 2.05 3.40
CA PHE A 120 21.05 2.32 4.71
C PHE A 120 19.56 2.58 4.58
N PHE A 121 18.79 1.78 5.31
CA PHE A 121 17.34 1.83 5.33
C PHE A 121 16.83 2.16 6.72
N HIS A 122 15.78 2.97 6.79
CA HIS A 122 15.11 3.30 8.04
C HIS A 122 13.85 2.46 8.19
N LEU A 123 13.60 1.89 9.37
CA LEU A 123 12.34 1.18 9.64
C LEU A 123 11.20 2.20 9.61
N VAL A 124 10.27 2.04 8.67
CA VAL A 124 9.11 2.93 8.54
C VAL A 124 7.82 2.29 9.00
N GLN A 125 7.73 0.95 8.92
CA GLN A 125 6.50 0.25 9.24
C GLN A 125 6.75 -1.24 9.51
N GLN A 126 5.89 -1.84 10.30
CA GLN A 126 5.84 -3.28 10.50
C GLN A 126 4.39 -3.73 10.57
N GLY A 127 4.13 -4.97 10.21
CA GLY A 127 2.82 -5.61 10.27
C GLY A 127 2.98 -7.10 10.52
N GLU A 128 1.86 -7.82 10.52
CA GLU A 128 1.90 -9.29 10.61
C GLU A 128 2.75 -9.94 9.49
N PRO A 129 2.64 -9.52 8.21
CA PRO A 129 3.41 -10.12 7.12
C PRO A 129 4.92 -9.88 7.21
N GLY A 130 5.36 -8.72 7.70
CA GLY A 130 6.73 -8.26 7.52
C GLY A 130 7.05 -6.93 8.20
N ALA A 131 8.25 -6.44 7.94
CA ALA A 131 8.72 -5.11 8.30
C ALA A 131 9.31 -4.43 7.08
N MET A 132 8.93 -3.17 6.86
CA MET A 132 9.34 -2.36 5.73
C MET A 132 10.35 -1.30 6.17
N PHE A 133 11.46 -1.25 5.47
CA PHE A 133 12.48 -0.21 5.62
C PHE A 133 12.66 0.54 4.30
N VAL A 134 12.85 1.86 4.37
CA VAL A 134 13.03 2.73 3.20
C VAL A 134 14.44 3.27 3.15
N LEU A 135 15.05 3.21 1.97
CA LEU A 135 16.40 3.69 1.70
C LEU A 135 16.46 5.20 1.89
N TYR A 136 17.39 5.67 2.73
CA TYR A 136 17.63 7.10 2.95
C TYR A 136 19.06 7.54 2.61
N ARG A 137 19.98 6.59 2.44
CA ARG A 137 21.40 6.86 2.19
C ARG A 137 22.09 5.64 1.58
N ASP A 138 22.97 5.89 0.60
CA ASP A 138 23.91 4.89 0.06
C ASP A 138 25.33 5.46 0.12
N GLU A 139 26.29 4.68 0.61
CA GLU A 139 27.68 5.14 0.78
C GLU A 139 28.69 4.10 0.32
N ALA A 140 29.84 4.57 -0.16
CA ALA A 140 31.01 3.72 -0.29
C ALA A 140 31.64 3.55 1.10
N LEU A 141 31.58 2.35 1.65
CA LEU A 141 32.20 2.00 2.94
C LEU A 141 33.19 0.87 2.72
N ALA A 142 34.28 0.89 3.49
CA ALA A 142 35.21 -0.22 3.50
C ALA A 142 34.50 -1.44 4.10
N THR A 143 34.29 -2.47 3.30
CA THR A 143 33.70 -3.74 3.73
C THR A 143 34.72 -4.52 4.59
N GLY A 144 34.26 -5.25 5.61
CA GLY A 144 35.14 -6.06 6.45
C GLY A 144 34.74 -6.18 7.93
N ASP A 145 35.59 -6.86 8.71
CA ASP A 145 35.42 -7.02 10.15
C ASP A 145 35.47 -5.66 10.86
N GLY A 146 34.41 -5.31 11.58
CA GLY A 146 34.26 -4.03 12.26
C GLY A 146 33.32 -3.03 11.59
N LEU A 147 32.69 -3.37 10.46
CA LEU A 147 31.65 -2.54 9.83
C LEU A 147 30.52 -2.19 10.81
N ALA A 148 30.00 -3.17 11.56
CA ALA A 148 28.97 -2.92 12.59
C ALA A 148 29.41 -1.89 13.65
N LYS A 149 30.70 -1.88 14.00
CA LYS A 149 31.30 -0.86 14.88
C LYS A 149 31.37 0.51 14.18
N GLN A 150 31.74 0.57 12.91
CA GLN A 150 31.73 1.81 12.14
C GLN A 150 30.31 2.39 12.03
N LEU A 151 29.31 1.54 11.72
CA LEU A 151 27.90 1.89 11.68
C LEU A 151 27.43 2.47 13.02
N TRP A 152 27.78 1.79 14.12
CA TRP A 152 27.53 2.26 15.48
C TRP A 152 28.13 3.66 15.73
N CYS A 153 29.40 3.86 15.40
CA CYS A 153 30.08 5.15 15.57
C CYS A 153 29.55 6.26 14.64
N GLN A 154 28.98 5.90 13.48
CA GLN A 154 28.43 6.84 12.50
C GLN A 154 26.97 7.23 12.78
N THR A 155 26.32 6.63 13.78
CA THR A 155 24.96 6.94 14.22
C THR A 155 24.63 8.44 14.27
N PRO A 156 25.49 9.34 14.81
CA PRO A 156 25.20 10.78 14.83
C PRO A 156 24.96 11.38 13.42
N GLY A 157 25.71 10.94 12.42
CA GLY A 157 25.53 11.39 11.03
C GLY A 157 24.28 10.82 10.36
N HIS A 158 23.75 9.70 10.85
CA HIS A 158 22.43 9.21 10.42
C HIS A 158 21.30 9.98 11.08
N ALA A 159 21.45 10.37 12.35
CA ALA A 159 20.46 11.15 13.08
C ALA A 159 20.15 12.48 12.39
N GLU A 160 21.17 13.25 11.97
CA GLU A 160 20.97 14.52 11.26
C GLU A 160 20.18 14.35 9.94
N ARG A 161 20.52 13.32 9.16
CA ARG A 161 19.84 13.01 7.92
C ARG A 161 18.38 12.59 8.16
N LEU A 162 18.15 11.74 9.15
CA LEU A 162 16.81 11.29 9.51
C LEU A 162 15.97 12.42 10.11
N ASP A 163 16.57 13.34 10.87
CA ASP A 163 15.88 14.53 11.38
C ASP A 163 15.42 15.44 10.23
N THR A 164 16.20 15.56 9.17
CA THR A 164 15.79 16.27 7.94
C THR A 164 14.61 15.57 7.25
N LEU A 165 14.59 14.24 7.28
CA LEU A 165 13.52 13.43 6.68
C LEU A 165 12.32 13.25 7.63
N ARG A 166 12.43 13.66 8.89
CA ARG A 166 11.42 13.47 9.95
C ARG A 166 10.03 14.00 9.64
N PRO A 167 9.82 15.04 8.82
CA PRO A 167 8.47 15.38 8.38
C PRO A 167 7.83 14.28 7.51
N ALA A 168 8.64 13.52 6.76
CA ALA A 168 8.20 12.33 6.05
C ALA A 168 8.00 11.15 7.02
N LEU A 169 8.92 10.98 7.99
CA LEU A 169 8.87 10.33 9.33
C LEU A 169 7.59 9.87 10.09
N GLY A 170 6.37 10.24 9.71
CA GLY A 170 5.17 10.03 10.56
C GLY A 170 4.08 9.25 9.85
N ASP A 171 3.42 8.31 10.55
CA ASP A 171 2.55 7.20 10.04
C ASP A 171 1.63 7.49 8.83
N GLU A 172 1.24 8.74 8.56
CA GLU A 172 0.43 9.12 7.39
C GLU A 172 1.08 10.16 6.44
N CYS A 173 2.26 10.70 6.75
CA CYS A 173 2.91 11.82 6.05
C CYS A 173 3.98 11.43 5.02
N TRP A 174 4.35 10.15 4.89
CA TRP A 174 5.40 9.67 3.97
C TRP A 174 4.92 9.34 2.56
N TYR A 175 3.61 9.39 2.31
CA TYR A 175 3.05 9.06 1.02
C TYR A 175 2.92 10.30 0.16
N THR A 176 3.40 10.20 -1.07
CA THR A 176 3.24 11.24 -2.09
C THR A 176 2.57 10.66 -3.31
N LYS A 177 1.76 11.46 -4.00
CA LYS A 177 1.19 11.09 -5.30
C LYS A 177 2.00 11.74 -6.40
N TRP A 178 2.37 10.97 -7.42
CA TRP A 178 3.08 11.47 -8.59
C TRP A 178 2.32 12.61 -9.29
N ARG A 179 1.01 12.44 -9.48
CA ARG A 179 0.09 13.44 -10.05
C ARG A 179 -1.26 13.37 -9.33
N PRO A 180 -1.49 14.18 -8.29
CA PRO A 180 -2.69 14.09 -7.45
C PRO A 180 -4.02 14.26 -8.19
N GLU A 181 -3.99 14.94 -9.33
CA GLU A 181 -5.14 15.23 -10.21
C GLU A 181 -5.42 14.14 -11.24
N ILE A 182 -4.60 13.08 -11.29
CA ILE A 182 -4.72 11.98 -12.23
C ILE A 182 -4.96 10.67 -11.48
N GLU A 183 -5.86 9.88 -12.02
CA GLU A 183 -6.07 8.47 -11.69
C GLU A 183 -5.53 7.63 -12.85
N MET A 184 -4.74 6.61 -12.53
CA MET A 184 -4.22 5.64 -13.50
C MET A 184 -4.71 4.25 -13.10
N GLU A 185 -5.55 3.66 -13.94
CA GLU A 185 -6.24 2.41 -13.65
C GLU A 185 -6.35 1.48 -14.87
N ARG A 186 -6.23 0.16 -14.65
CA ARG A 186 -6.46 -0.90 -15.65
C ARG A 186 -7.55 -1.83 -15.17
N LYS A 187 -8.42 -2.26 -16.08
CA LYS A 187 -9.62 -3.02 -15.75
C LYS A 187 -9.63 -4.40 -16.40
N PHE A 188 -10.12 -5.37 -15.64
CA PHE A 188 -10.44 -6.71 -16.09
C PHE A 188 -11.89 -7.01 -15.74
N THR A 189 -12.76 -6.94 -16.74
CA THR A 189 -14.20 -7.16 -16.58
C THR A 189 -14.48 -8.66 -16.61
N PHE A 190 -15.11 -9.18 -15.57
CA PHE A 190 -15.41 -10.61 -15.46
C PHE A 190 -16.65 -10.98 -16.27
N ALA A 191 -16.67 -12.18 -16.87
CA ALA A 191 -17.84 -12.68 -17.62
C ALA A 191 -19.04 -13.01 -16.72
N GLY A 192 -18.81 -13.14 -15.42
CA GLY A 192 -19.81 -13.32 -14.37
C GLY A 192 -19.28 -12.72 -13.06
N ILE A 193 -19.94 -12.99 -11.93
CA ILE A 193 -19.48 -12.52 -10.63
C ILE A 193 -18.74 -13.68 -9.93
N PRO A 194 -17.40 -13.70 -9.91
CA PRO A 194 -16.65 -14.73 -9.19
C PRO A 194 -16.78 -14.54 -7.67
N ASP A 195 -16.26 -15.50 -6.90
CA ASP A 195 -15.95 -15.26 -5.49
C ASP A 195 -14.76 -14.30 -5.40
N THR A 196 -15.07 -13.00 -5.36
CA THR A 196 -14.09 -11.92 -5.37
C THR A 196 -13.20 -11.92 -4.13
N TRP A 197 -13.68 -12.46 -3.00
CA TRP A 197 -12.89 -12.57 -1.78
C TRP A 197 -11.84 -13.67 -1.90
N ALA A 198 -12.25 -14.88 -2.29
CA ALA A 198 -11.33 -15.99 -2.53
C ALA A 198 -10.29 -15.64 -3.61
N LEU A 199 -10.74 -14.96 -4.67
CA LEU A 199 -9.87 -14.51 -5.76
C LEU A 199 -8.84 -13.48 -5.29
N LEU A 200 -9.25 -12.46 -4.53
CA LEU A 200 -8.32 -11.47 -3.98
C LEU A 200 -7.26 -12.12 -3.09
N HIS A 201 -7.66 -13.04 -2.21
CA HIS A 201 -6.72 -13.76 -1.34
C HIS A 201 -5.74 -14.63 -2.12
N ALA A 202 -6.20 -15.28 -3.19
CA ALA A 202 -5.32 -16.06 -4.07
C ALA A 202 -4.31 -15.16 -4.78
N LEU A 203 -4.74 -14.01 -5.31
CA LEU A 203 -3.85 -12.99 -5.88
C LEU A 203 -2.82 -12.52 -4.85
N HIS A 204 -3.31 -12.13 -3.68
CA HIS A 204 -2.47 -11.65 -2.60
C HIS A 204 -1.41 -12.67 -2.17
N ALA A 205 -1.81 -13.92 -1.93
CA ALA A 205 -0.89 -14.98 -1.56
C ALA A 205 0.18 -15.24 -2.63
N GLY A 206 -0.19 -15.19 -3.91
CA GLY A 206 0.77 -15.37 -5.00
C GLY A 206 1.79 -14.23 -5.09
N ILE A 207 1.34 -12.98 -5.01
CA ILE A 207 2.24 -11.82 -5.08
C ILE A 207 3.12 -11.78 -3.83
N ALA A 208 2.53 -11.85 -2.63
CA ALA A 208 3.26 -11.82 -1.36
C ALA A 208 4.23 -13.01 -1.18
N GLY A 209 3.88 -14.17 -1.73
CA GLY A 209 4.68 -15.38 -1.73
C GLY A 209 5.85 -15.32 -2.71
N SER A 210 5.64 -14.76 -3.90
CA SER A 210 6.68 -14.61 -4.93
C SER A 210 7.78 -13.64 -4.47
N GLY A 211 9.03 -14.10 -4.37
CA GLY A 211 10.17 -13.20 -4.21
C GLY A 211 10.52 -12.45 -5.51
N GLU A 212 10.02 -12.94 -6.64
CA GLU A 212 10.44 -12.54 -7.99
C GLU A 212 9.70 -11.31 -8.52
N SER A 213 8.52 -10.96 -7.98
CA SER A 213 7.74 -9.84 -8.49
C SER A 213 8.34 -8.47 -8.16
N GLY A 214 9.18 -8.39 -7.11
CA GLY A 214 9.68 -7.12 -6.57
C GLY A 214 8.63 -6.32 -5.80
N PHE A 215 7.40 -6.85 -5.65
CA PHE A 215 6.30 -6.24 -4.92
C PHE A 215 6.07 -6.95 -3.59
N VAL A 216 5.79 -6.19 -2.55
CA VAL A 216 5.46 -6.70 -1.21
C VAL A 216 4.14 -6.11 -0.72
N PRO A 217 3.41 -6.79 0.18
CA PRO A 217 2.19 -6.22 0.75
C PRO A 217 2.44 -4.86 1.40
N GLU A 218 1.55 -3.90 1.15
CA GLU A 218 1.56 -2.65 1.90
C GLU A 218 1.06 -2.91 3.33
N LEU A 219 1.95 -2.75 4.29
CA LEU A 219 1.66 -3.03 5.69
C LEU A 219 0.56 -2.07 6.23
N ASP A 220 -0.25 -2.55 7.18
CA ASP A 220 -1.42 -1.89 7.80
C ASP A 220 -2.57 -1.46 6.87
N ARG A 221 -2.38 -1.51 5.54
CA ARG A 221 -3.43 -1.26 4.53
C ARG A 221 -3.55 -2.41 3.53
N GLU A 222 -3.08 -3.58 3.95
CA GLU A 222 -2.91 -4.79 3.13
C GLU A 222 -4.22 -5.25 2.52
N ILE A 223 -5.24 -5.52 3.33
CA ILE A 223 -6.58 -5.94 2.87
C ILE A 223 -7.62 -5.01 3.47
N GLN A 224 -8.47 -4.46 2.62
CA GLN A 224 -9.58 -3.58 3.04
C GLN A 224 -10.89 -4.02 2.39
N VAL A 225 -12.00 -3.78 3.08
CA VAL A 225 -13.34 -4.10 2.58
C VAL A 225 -14.21 -2.86 2.68
N TRP A 226 -14.84 -2.52 1.57
CA TRP A 226 -15.72 -1.37 1.46
C TRP A 226 -17.08 -1.81 0.93
N ASP A 227 -18.14 -1.23 1.47
CA ASP A 227 -19.51 -1.45 1.01
C ASP A 227 -20.27 -0.13 1.09
N TYR A 228 -20.56 0.45 -0.08
CA TYR A 228 -21.15 1.78 -0.15
C TYR A 228 -22.09 1.93 -1.35
N GLU A 229 -23.01 2.87 -1.23
CA GLU A 229 -23.90 3.28 -2.31
C GLU A 229 -23.26 4.41 -3.12
N GLN A 230 -23.56 4.45 -4.41
CA GLN A 230 -23.05 5.46 -5.32
C GLN A 230 -24.19 6.02 -6.17
N HIS A 231 -24.35 7.33 -6.12
CA HIS A 231 -25.27 8.10 -6.94
C HIS A 231 -24.48 8.84 -8.01
N ILE A 232 -24.80 8.62 -9.28
CA ILE A 232 -23.97 9.09 -10.40
C ILE A 232 -24.77 9.97 -11.37
N PHE A 233 -24.12 11.07 -11.76
CA PHE A 233 -24.58 12.00 -12.77
C PHE A 233 -23.57 11.99 -13.90
N GLU A 234 -24.02 11.59 -15.08
CA GLU A 234 -23.27 11.79 -16.30
C GLU A 234 -23.29 13.28 -16.66
N VAL A 235 -22.13 13.80 -17.08
CA VAL A 235 -22.02 15.16 -17.59
C VAL A 235 -21.93 15.10 -19.10
N LEU A 236 -22.95 15.64 -19.78
CA LEU A 236 -23.14 15.59 -21.23
C LEU A 236 -22.42 16.75 -21.95
N GLY A 237 -21.46 17.39 -21.27
CA GLY A 237 -20.75 18.56 -21.77
C GLY A 237 -19.81 18.25 -22.94
N GLY A 238 -19.39 19.30 -23.65
CA GLY A 238 -18.41 19.18 -24.73
C GLY A 238 -16.99 18.89 -24.22
N ASN A 239 -16.27 18.02 -24.95
CA ASN A 239 -14.86 17.63 -24.84
C ASN A 239 -14.23 17.67 -23.43
N ALA A 240 -13.87 18.86 -22.93
CA ALA A 240 -13.12 18.99 -21.68
C ALA A 240 -13.94 18.72 -20.41
N GLU A 241 -15.28 18.87 -20.48
CA GLU A 241 -16.16 18.71 -19.31
C GLU A 241 -16.95 17.38 -19.31
N SER A 242 -16.78 16.54 -20.33
CA SER A 242 -17.41 15.22 -20.37
C SER A 242 -16.91 14.33 -19.24
N GLY A 243 -17.74 13.38 -18.80
CA GLY A 243 -17.39 12.41 -17.76
C GLY A 243 -18.54 12.22 -16.77
N TYR A 244 -18.24 12.18 -15.48
CA TYR A 244 -19.30 12.04 -14.46
C TYR A 244 -18.96 12.70 -13.12
N ILE A 245 -20.00 12.94 -12.33
CA ILE A 245 -19.95 13.30 -10.92
C ILE A 245 -20.62 12.17 -10.14
N ALA A 246 -19.95 11.68 -9.10
CA ALA A 246 -20.49 10.66 -8.20
C ALA A 246 -20.52 11.15 -6.75
N TYR A 247 -21.59 10.79 -6.05
CA TYR A 247 -21.83 11.05 -4.65
C TYR A 247 -21.86 9.71 -3.92
N ILE A 248 -21.04 9.58 -2.88
CA ILE A 248 -20.90 8.36 -2.08
C ILE A 248 -21.19 8.76 -0.62
N PRO A 249 -22.39 8.41 -0.09
CA PRO A 249 -22.72 8.65 1.31
C PRO A 249 -21.76 7.90 2.23
N GLN A 250 -21.30 8.59 3.27
CA GLN A 250 -20.42 8.03 4.30
C GLN A 250 -21.24 7.59 5.53
N ALA A 251 -20.70 6.66 6.31
CA ALA A 251 -21.40 6.08 7.46
C ALA A 251 -21.64 7.08 8.60
N ASP A 252 -20.86 8.15 8.66
CA ASP A 252 -20.96 9.26 9.63
C ASP A 252 -21.95 10.35 9.19
N GLY A 253 -22.64 10.15 8.05
CA GLY A 253 -23.60 11.11 7.50
C GLY A 253 -22.97 12.20 6.62
N LEU A 254 -21.66 12.17 6.40
CA LEU A 254 -20.99 13.02 5.43
C LEU A 254 -21.05 12.42 4.01
N MET A 255 -20.48 13.12 3.04
CA MET A 255 -20.50 12.73 1.63
C MET A 255 -19.10 12.82 1.02
N THR A 256 -18.70 11.78 0.28
CA THR A 256 -17.60 11.89 -0.70
C THR A 256 -18.18 12.29 -2.05
N VAL A 257 -17.60 13.31 -2.66
CA VAL A 257 -17.91 13.74 -4.04
C VAL A 257 -16.70 13.44 -4.93
N LYS A 258 -16.90 12.66 -5.98
CA LYS A 258 -15.87 12.31 -6.98
C LYS A 258 -16.25 12.87 -8.34
N ARG A 259 -15.32 13.53 -9.01
CA ARG A 259 -15.48 14.06 -10.37
C ARG A 259 -14.40 13.46 -11.26
N LYS A 260 -14.82 12.78 -12.32
CA LYS A 260 -13.93 12.28 -13.38
C LYS A 260 -14.21 13.02 -14.68
N TRP A 261 -13.15 13.43 -15.37
CA TRP A 261 -13.23 14.05 -16.69
C TRP A 261 -12.62 13.15 -17.76
N PHE A 262 -13.41 12.82 -18.77
CA PHE A 262 -13.00 12.05 -19.94
C PHE A 262 -14.09 12.08 -21.02
N VAL A 263 -13.69 12.13 -22.29
CA VAL A 263 -14.60 11.98 -23.44
C VAL A 263 -14.87 10.51 -23.71
N GLU A 264 -13.81 9.72 -23.73
CA GLU A 264 -13.84 8.27 -23.94
C GLU A 264 -13.14 7.59 -22.76
N ASN A 265 -13.47 6.32 -22.49
CA ASN A 265 -12.77 5.60 -21.44
C ASN A 265 -11.29 5.45 -21.81
N CYS A 266 -10.43 5.66 -20.82
CA CYS A 266 -8.99 5.49 -20.92
C CYS A 266 -8.43 5.05 -19.56
N GLU A 267 -7.17 4.60 -19.54
CA GLU A 267 -6.51 4.17 -18.29
C GLU A 267 -6.11 5.35 -17.41
N ILE A 268 -5.72 6.47 -18.03
CA ILE A 268 -5.28 7.67 -17.33
C ILE A 268 -6.35 8.75 -17.48
N ARG A 269 -6.91 9.22 -16.37
CA ARG A 269 -7.99 10.21 -16.35
C ARG A 269 -7.74 11.29 -15.33
N ARG A 270 -8.30 12.48 -15.57
CA ARG A 270 -8.33 13.52 -14.55
C ARG A 270 -9.41 13.20 -13.52
N GLU A 271 -9.07 13.36 -12.25
CA GLU A 271 -9.96 13.15 -11.12
C GLU A 271 -9.84 14.27 -10.08
N SER A 272 -10.95 14.54 -9.39
CA SER A 272 -10.97 15.26 -8.13
C SER A 272 -11.86 14.51 -7.14
N LEU A 273 -11.36 14.41 -5.91
CA LEU A 273 -12.03 13.75 -4.80
C LEU A 273 -12.15 14.75 -3.66
N TRP A 274 -13.38 15.01 -3.23
CA TRP A 274 -13.67 15.81 -2.05
C TRP A 274 -14.36 14.92 -1.01
N VAL A 275 -13.67 14.68 0.09
CA VAL A 275 -14.17 13.86 1.20
C VAL A 275 -14.84 14.73 2.27
N GLU A 276 -15.61 14.09 3.15
CA GLU A 276 -16.14 14.69 4.39
C GLU A 276 -17.01 15.94 4.13
N LYS A 277 -17.74 15.98 3.01
CA LYS A 277 -18.64 17.09 2.71
C LYS A 277 -19.90 16.99 3.55
N THR A 278 -20.24 18.08 4.23
CA THR A 278 -21.56 18.28 4.84
C THR A 278 -22.59 18.51 3.73
N LEU A 279 -23.09 17.41 3.14
CA LEU A 279 -24.07 17.41 2.05
C LEU A 279 -25.03 16.23 2.23
N ARG A 280 -26.34 16.50 2.24
CA ARG A 280 -27.37 15.47 2.36
C ARG A 280 -27.74 14.91 1.00
N LEU A 281 -28.25 13.68 0.99
CA LEU A 281 -28.63 13.01 -0.26
C LEU A 281 -29.71 13.78 -1.06
N GLN A 282 -30.62 14.49 -0.39
CA GLN A 282 -31.66 15.28 -1.09
C GLN A 282 -31.11 16.54 -1.78
N GLU A 283 -29.86 16.90 -1.52
CA GLU A 283 -29.20 18.13 -2.00
C GLU A 283 -28.28 17.87 -3.20
N ILE A 284 -28.06 16.60 -3.59
CA ILE A 284 -27.08 16.26 -4.63
C ILE A 284 -27.45 16.81 -6.01
N ASP A 285 -28.74 16.91 -6.33
CA ASP A 285 -29.23 17.45 -7.61
C ASP A 285 -28.99 18.96 -7.73
N SER A 286 -29.13 19.72 -6.64
CA SER A 286 -28.79 21.15 -6.66
C SER A 286 -27.27 21.36 -6.59
N HIS A 287 -26.55 20.52 -5.84
CA HIS A 287 -25.10 20.60 -5.72
C HIS A 287 -24.38 20.31 -7.04
N VAL A 288 -24.89 19.38 -7.88
CA VAL A 288 -24.26 19.05 -9.18
C VAL A 288 -24.16 20.28 -10.09
N ALA A 289 -25.15 21.19 -10.03
CA ALA A 289 -25.17 22.43 -10.80
C ALA A 289 -24.13 23.46 -10.34
N THR A 290 -23.54 23.28 -9.15
CA THR A 290 -22.44 24.12 -8.67
C THR A 290 -21.07 23.63 -9.16
N LEU A 291 -20.97 22.37 -9.55
CA LEU A 291 -19.73 21.73 -10.01
C LEU A 291 -19.53 21.80 -11.52
N THR A 292 -20.61 22.00 -12.30
CA THR A 292 -20.54 22.14 -13.75
C THR A 292 -21.71 22.95 -14.26
N ALA A 293 -21.47 23.78 -15.29
CA ALA A 293 -22.51 24.49 -16.03
C ALA A 293 -23.15 23.62 -17.14
N GLU A 294 -22.56 22.46 -17.42
CA GLU A 294 -23.01 21.56 -18.48
C GLU A 294 -24.27 20.80 -18.09
N ARG A 295 -25.01 20.35 -19.11
CA ARG A 295 -26.18 19.50 -18.89
C ARG A 295 -25.75 18.18 -18.25
N THR A 296 -26.50 17.75 -17.24
CA THR A 296 -26.28 16.46 -16.58
C THR A 296 -27.45 15.50 -16.82
N ARG A 297 -27.16 14.20 -16.76
CA ARG A 297 -28.14 13.12 -16.74
C ARG A 297 -27.92 12.28 -15.49
N ARG A 298 -28.92 12.22 -14.61
CA ARG A 298 -28.90 11.30 -13.48
C ARG A 298 -29.09 9.87 -14.00
N LEU A 299 -28.23 8.97 -13.56
CA LEU A 299 -28.26 7.56 -13.94
C LEU A 299 -28.66 6.69 -12.74
N PRO A 300 -29.05 5.42 -12.97
CA PRO A 300 -29.36 4.48 -11.89
C PRO A 300 -28.25 4.44 -10.84
N SER A 301 -28.66 4.50 -9.58
CA SER A 301 -27.73 4.34 -8.46
C SER A 301 -27.41 2.86 -8.25
N TYR A 302 -26.24 2.58 -7.68
CA TYR A 302 -25.81 1.22 -7.42
C TYR A 302 -25.06 1.12 -6.09
N ARG A 303 -25.08 -0.08 -5.52
CA ARG A 303 -24.24 -0.45 -4.39
C ARG A 303 -22.97 -1.13 -4.90
N ARG A 304 -21.82 -0.71 -4.39
CA ARG A 304 -20.50 -1.27 -4.70
C ARG A 304 -19.94 -1.94 -3.46
N LYS A 305 -19.69 -3.24 -3.57
CA LYS A 305 -18.83 -3.96 -2.63
C LYS A 305 -17.45 -4.08 -3.25
N ARG A 306 -16.42 -3.63 -2.53
CA ARG A 306 -15.04 -3.61 -2.99
C ARG A 306 -14.15 -4.32 -1.98
N PHE A 307 -13.30 -5.22 -2.46
CA PHE A 307 -12.25 -5.85 -1.68
C PHE A 307 -10.89 -5.41 -2.26
N ASP A 308 -10.05 -4.86 -1.41
CA ASP A 308 -8.81 -4.19 -1.82
C ASP A 308 -7.62 -5.00 -1.33
N ALA A 309 -6.59 -5.15 -2.17
CA ALA A 309 -5.26 -5.56 -1.74
C ALA A 309 -4.19 -4.59 -2.26
N GLN A 310 -3.29 -4.11 -1.40
CA GLN A 310 -2.27 -3.13 -1.79
C GLN A 310 -0.85 -3.71 -1.73
N PHE A 311 -0.03 -3.32 -2.70
CA PHE A 311 1.36 -3.79 -2.83
C PHE A 311 2.30 -2.64 -3.16
N GLU A 312 3.48 -2.66 -2.54
CA GLU A 312 4.55 -1.69 -2.71
C GLU A 312 5.71 -2.30 -3.49
N SER A 313 6.17 -1.59 -4.53
CA SER A 313 7.40 -1.92 -5.25
C SER A 313 8.62 -1.62 -4.38
N LEU A 314 9.46 -2.63 -4.14
CA LEU A 314 10.74 -2.42 -3.44
C LEU A 314 11.74 -1.62 -4.29
N GLN A 315 11.52 -1.52 -5.59
CA GLN A 315 12.42 -0.81 -6.49
C GLN A 315 12.21 0.71 -6.46
N THR A 316 10.97 1.15 -6.32
CA THR A 316 10.58 2.57 -6.48
C THR A 316 9.77 3.12 -5.33
N GLY A 317 9.16 2.25 -4.51
CA GLY A 317 8.18 2.63 -3.49
C GLY A 317 6.79 2.91 -4.03
N ASN A 318 6.53 2.71 -5.33
CA ASN A 318 5.21 2.90 -5.92
C ASN A 318 4.25 1.83 -5.39
N ILE A 319 3.06 2.27 -4.98
CA ILE A 319 2.04 1.43 -4.37
C ILE A 319 0.85 1.31 -5.30
N PHE A 320 0.45 0.07 -5.54
CA PHE A 320 -0.65 -0.29 -6.43
C PHE A 320 -1.71 -1.09 -5.67
N GLY A 321 -2.97 -0.78 -5.94
CA GLY A 321 -4.14 -1.49 -5.41
C GLY A 321 -4.69 -2.46 -6.44
N ILE A 322 -5.12 -3.62 -5.97
CA ILE A 322 -6.03 -4.54 -6.66
C ILE A 322 -7.39 -4.38 -6.02
N TYR A 323 -8.40 -3.99 -6.80
CA TYR A 323 -9.76 -3.77 -6.33
C TYR A 323 -10.72 -4.75 -6.99
N MET A 324 -11.26 -5.66 -6.21
CA MET A 324 -12.29 -6.59 -6.65
C MET A 324 -13.67 -6.00 -6.36
N ASP A 325 -14.32 -5.56 -7.43
CA ASP A 325 -15.62 -4.90 -7.35
C ASP A 325 -16.77 -5.84 -7.67
N VAL A 326 -17.85 -5.67 -6.92
CA VAL A 326 -19.18 -6.15 -7.31
C VAL A 326 -20.16 -4.98 -7.21
N CYS A 327 -20.68 -4.55 -8.36
CA CYS A 327 -21.66 -3.49 -8.47
C CYS A 327 -23.05 -4.07 -8.71
N ARG A 328 -24.06 -3.58 -7.98
CA ARG A 328 -25.47 -3.96 -8.17
C ARG A 328 -26.34 -2.72 -8.18
N THR A 329 -27.11 -2.50 -9.24
CA THR A 329 -28.09 -1.40 -9.28
C THR A 329 -29.15 -1.59 -8.20
N LEU A 330 -29.60 -0.49 -7.60
CA LEU A 330 -30.59 -0.55 -6.53
C LEU A 330 -31.97 -1.02 -7.04
N ASP A 331 -32.32 -0.65 -8.28
CA ASP A 331 -33.70 -0.81 -8.79
C ASP A 331 -33.90 -2.01 -9.73
N SER A 332 -32.95 -2.30 -10.63
CA SER A 332 -33.13 -3.31 -11.70
C SER A 332 -32.46 -4.66 -11.44
N ARG A 333 -31.80 -4.83 -10.28
CA ARG A 333 -30.96 -6.00 -9.92
C ARG A 333 -29.87 -6.35 -10.95
N ALA A 334 -29.59 -5.48 -11.92
CA ALA A 334 -28.46 -5.62 -12.81
C ALA A 334 -27.17 -5.60 -11.97
N ALA A 335 -26.20 -6.42 -12.37
CA ALA A 335 -24.96 -6.55 -11.63
C ALA A 335 -23.79 -6.87 -12.56
N PHE A 336 -22.62 -6.38 -12.20
CA PHE A 336 -21.37 -6.76 -12.85
C PHE A 336 -20.21 -6.76 -11.84
N SER A 337 -19.10 -7.39 -12.22
CA SER A 337 -17.91 -7.48 -11.40
C SER A 337 -16.66 -7.23 -12.23
N GLN A 338 -15.66 -6.64 -11.58
CA GLN A 338 -14.42 -6.21 -12.23
C GLN A 338 -13.26 -6.29 -11.24
N CYS A 339 -12.07 -6.56 -11.77
CA CYS A 339 -10.82 -6.28 -11.08
C CYS A 339 -10.26 -4.96 -11.63
N GLU A 340 -10.10 -3.95 -10.79
CA GLU A 340 -9.38 -2.71 -11.13
C GLU A 340 -7.99 -2.76 -10.51
N ILE A 341 -6.97 -2.38 -11.27
CA ILE A 341 -5.62 -2.14 -10.77
C ILE A 341 -5.37 -0.64 -10.83
N GLU A 342 -4.93 -0.02 -9.74
CA GLU A 342 -4.74 1.43 -9.67
C GLU A 342 -3.39 1.78 -9.03
N TYR A 343 -2.75 2.84 -9.51
CA TYR A 343 -1.68 3.51 -8.75
C TYR A 343 -2.28 4.34 -7.61
N CYS A 344 -1.90 4.04 -6.37
CA CYS A 344 -2.46 4.71 -5.20
C CYS A 344 -1.60 5.90 -4.75
N ARG A 345 -0.30 5.65 -4.55
CA ARG A 345 0.66 6.55 -3.89
C ARG A 345 2.08 5.98 -3.98
N THR A 346 3.08 6.73 -3.52
CA THR A 346 4.48 6.31 -3.47
C THR A 346 5.06 6.59 -2.08
N ARG A 347 5.84 5.64 -1.55
CA ARG A 347 6.63 5.78 -0.32
C ARG A 347 8.12 5.81 -0.65
N THR A 348 8.72 7.00 -0.62
CA THR A 348 10.15 7.16 -0.90
C THR A 348 10.69 8.45 -0.29
N PHE A 349 11.99 8.49 0.00
CA PHE A 349 12.71 9.73 0.34
C PHE A 349 13.39 10.37 -0.89
N ALA A 350 13.28 9.73 -2.06
CA ALA A 350 13.81 10.21 -3.32
C ALA A 350 12.70 10.83 -4.20
N GLU A 351 13.05 11.26 -5.40
CA GLU A 351 12.05 11.68 -6.39
C GLU A 351 11.23 10.47 -6.87
N ILE A 352 9.93 10.68 -7.06
CA ILE A 352 9.03 9.66 -7.60
C ILE A 352 9.40 9.36 -9.05
N ARG A 353 9.57 8.08 -9.37
CA ARG A 353 9.99 7.60 -10.69
C ARG A 353 9.38 6.25 -11.02
N GLY A 354 9.36 5.91 -12.31
CA GLY A 354 9.01 4.57 -12.78
C GLY A 354 7.54 4.17 -12.59
N VAL A 355 6.64 5.11 -12.29
CA VAL A 355 5.22 4.83 -11.99
C VAL A 355 4.54 4.03 -13.10
N GLU A 356 4.68 4.47 -14.36
CA GLU A 356 4.08 3.78 -15.51
C GLU A 356 4.72 2.40 -15.76
N ALA A 357 6.05 2.28 -15.61
CA ALA A 357 6.75 1.02 -15.81
C ALA A 357 6.38 -0.04 -14.74
N ASP A 358 6.30 0.38 -13.48
CA ASP A 358 5.84 -0.48 -12.40
C ASP A 358 4.36 -0.84 -12.57
N PHE A 359 3.53 0.10 -13.03
CA PHE A 359 2.12 -0.15 -13.32
C PHE A 359 1.94 -1.23 -14.39
N GLU A 360 2.68 -1.14 -15.50
CA GLU A 360 2.66 -2.17 -16.54
C GLU A 360 3.13 -3.53 -16.02
N SER A 361 4.23 -3.55 -15.26
CA SER A 361 4.75 -4.77 -14.63
C SER A 361 3.73 -5.41 -13.70
N PHE A 362 3.14 -4.62 -12.80
CA PHE A 362 2.16 -5.07 -11.83
C PHE A 362 0.88 -5.58 -12.50
N CYS A 363 0.38 -4.83 -13.49
CA CYS A 363 -0.76 -5.26 -14.31
C CYS A 363 -0.49 -6.58 -15.05
N GLY A 364 0.71 -6.74 -15.59
CA GLY A 364 1.15 -7.98 -16.24
C GLY A 364 1.12 -9.16 -15.28
N HIS A 365 1.60 -8.97 -14.05
CA HIS A 365 1.63 -9.99 -13.02
C HIS A 365 0.22 -10.42 -12.59
N VAL A 366 -0.64 -9.45 -12.27
CA VAL A 366 -2.04 -9.71 -11.88
C VAL A 366 -2.81 -10.36 -13.02
N GLY A 367 -2.68 -9.86 -14.25
CA GLY A 367 -3.34 -10.44 -15.42
C GLY A 367 -2.89 -11.88 -15.71
N ALA A 368 -1.60 -12.18 -15.52
CA ALA A 368 -1.09 -13.55 -15.66
C ALA A 368 -1.65 -14.48 -14.57
N GLN A 369 -1.77 -13.99 -13.35
CA GLN A 369 -2.29 -14.77 -12.23
C GLN A 369 -3.81 -14.98 -12.34
N LEU A 370 -4.57 -13.98 -12.79
CA LEU A 370 -6.00 -14.16 -13.10
C LEU A 370 -6.22 -15.25 -14.16
N ARG A 371 -5.34 -15.31 -15.18
CA ARG A 371 -5.37 -16.38 -16.20
C ARG A 371 -5.04 -17.75 -15.61
N SER A 372 -4.02 -17.84 -14.76
CA SER A 372 -3.63 -19.12 -14.15
C SER A 372 -4.68 -19.66 -13.18
N LEU A 373 -5.45 -18.77 -12.54
CA LEU A 373 -6.60 -19.12 -11.71
C LEU A 373 -7.85 -19.52 -12.51
N GLY A 374 -7.79 -19.47 -13.84
CA GLY A 374 -8.87 -19.94 -14.73
C GLY A 374 -10.13 -19.07 -14.70
N VAL A 375 -10.03 -17.83 -14.24
CA VAL A 375 -11.17 -16.90 -14.17
C VAL A 375 -11.41 -16.28 -15.55
N PRO A 376 -12.60 -16.41 -16.16
CA PRO A 376 -12.89 -15.77 -17.44
C PRO A 376 -13.05 -14.26 -17.28
N PHE A 377 -12.21 -13.49 -17.96
CA PHE A 377 -12.27 -12.03 -17.98
C PHE A 377 -11.91 -11.47 -19.35
N GLN A 378 -12.28 -10.21 -19.57
CA GLN A 378 -11.82 -9.37 -20.66
C GLN A 378 -11.03 -8.19 -20.09
N GLN A 379 -9.85 -7.92 -20.64
CA GLN A 379 -9.16 -6.66 -20.39
C GLN A 379 -9.75 -5.61 -21.33
N ASP A 380 -10.45 -4.63 -20.78
CA ASP A 380 -11.13 -3.58 -21.54
C ASP A 380 -11.16 -2.26 -20.75
N LEU A 381 -11.82 -1.26 -21.32
CA LEU A 381 -12.00 0.06 -20.71
C LEU A 381 -13.43 0.26 -20.18
N TYR A 382 -14.21 -0.83 -20.05
CA TYR A 382 -15.60 -0.79 -19.62
C TYR A 382 -15.69 -0.26 -18.20
N SER A 383 -16.42 0.85 -18.02
CA SER A 383 -16.50 1.54 -16.74
C SER A 383 -17.83 1.31 -16.05
N LYS A 384 -17.87 1.63 -14.75
CA LYS A 384 -19.11 1.68 -13.97
C LYS A 384 -20.13 2.68 -14.56
N LEU A 385 -19.66 3.72 -15.25
CA LEU A 385 -20.53 4.65 -15.97
C LEU A 385 -21.19 3.96 -17.17
N ASP A 386 -20.46 3.16 -17.93
CA ASP A 386 -21.03 2.41 -19.07
C ASP A 386 -22.06 1.39 -18.60
N PHE A 387 -21.80 0.73 -17.47
CA PHE A 387 -22.76 -0.16 -16.83
C PHE A 387 -24.09 0.53 -16.48
N VAL A 388 -24.05 1.65 -15.76
CA VAL A 388 -25.32 2.31 -15.40
C VAL A 388 -26.00 3.00 -16.60
N ARG A 389 -25.24 3.39 -17.63
CA ARG A 389 -25.79 3.87 -18.91
C ARG A 389 -26.54 2.76 -19.61
N SER A 390 -25.94 1.57 -19.78
CA SER A 390 -26.61 0.45 -20.46
C SER A 390 -27.89 0.03 -19.75
N VAL A 391 -27.89 -0.01 -18.41
CA VAL A 391 -29.10 -0.29 -17.63
C VAL A 391 -30.18 0.78 -17.85
N ALA A 392 -29.79 2.06 -17.88
CA ALA A 392 -30.75 3.15 -18.11
C ALA A 392 -31.36 3.07 -19.52
N ASP A 393 -30.53 2.79 -20.52
CA ASP A 393 -30.95 2.73 -21.92
C ASP A 393 -31.81 1.46 -22.18
N GLU A 394 -31.47 0.30 -21.60
CA GLU A 394 -32.30 -0.92 -21.64
C GLU A 394 -33.68 -0.72 -20.97
N ALA A 395 -33.73 0.02 -19.86
CA ALA A 395 -35.00 0.34 -19.20
C ALA A 395 -35.91 1.24 -20.07
N LEU A 396 -35.32 2.08 -20.94
CA LEU A 396 -36.06 2.92 -21.88
C LEU A 396 -36.58 2.14 -23.10
N ASP A 397 -35.92 1.03 -23.46
CA ASP A 397 -36.34 0.15 -24.56
C ASP A 397 -37.39 -0.89 -24.14
N GLN A 398 -37.74 -0.98 -22.86
CA GLN A 398 -38.89 -1.78 -22.42
C GLN A 398 -40.22 -1.12 -22.85
N PRO A 399 -41.14 -1.87 -23.51
CA PRO A 399 -42.33 -1.30 -24.15
C PRO A 399 -43.28 -0.55 -23.20
N TYR A 400 -43.23 -0.81 -21.89
CA TYR A 400 -44.05 -0.11 -20.89
C TYR A 400 -43.58 1.33 -20.56
N ALA A 401 -42.33 1.69 -20.82
CA ALA A 401 -41.82 3.04 -20.53
C ALA A 401 -42.25 4.10 -21.57
N ARG A 402 -42.67 3.66 -22.77
CA ARG A 402 -43.17 4.54 -23.84
C ARG A 402 -44.59 5.07 -23.57
N GLU A 403 -45.39 4.38 -22.78
CA GLU A 403 -46.77 4.78 -22.48
C GLU A 403 -46.88 5.90 -21.43
N LEU A 404 -45.83 6.14 -20.63
CA LEU A 404 -45.80 7.21 -19.61
C LEU A 404 -45.27 8.56 -20.13
N ARG A 405 -44.90 8.67 -21.42
CA ARG A 405 -44.50 9.94 -22.06
C ARG A 405 -45.54 10.54 -22.99
N ALA A 406 -46.72 9.94 -23.12
CA ALA A 406 -47.86 10.63 -23.71
C ALA A 406 -48.43 11.59 -22.65
N GLU A 407 -47.98 12.84 -22.67
CA GLU A 407 -48.54 13.92 -21.84
C GLU A 407 -50.06 14.03 -22.02
N PRO A 408 -50.81 14.40 -20.97
CA PRO A 408 -52.23 14.70 -21.10
C PRO A 408 -52.42 15.98 -21.93
N ALA A 409 -53.31 15.90 -22.91
CA ALA A 409 -53.76 17.01 -23.76
C ALA A 409 -54.48 18.12 -22.99
#